data_AF-A0A1C3NWI0-F1
#
_entry.id   AF-A0A1C3NWI0-F1
#
_cell.length_a   1.000
_cell.length_b   1.000
_cell.length_c   1.000
_cell.angle_alpha   90.00
_cell.angle_beta   90.00
_cell.angle_gamma   90.00
#
_symmetry.space_group_name_H-M   'P 1'
#
loop_
_entity.id
_entity.type
_entity.pdbx_description
1 polymer ?
#
loop_
_entity_poly.entity_id
_entity_poly.type
_entity_poly.pdbx_seq_one_letter_code
_entity_poly.pdbx_strand_id
1 'polypeptide(L)'
;MVDAGDARCPTGQTEASHRNIRAKVGGVASLGIIPVIIGGDHSITWPAASGVAEAVGWGELGLLHFDAHADTADIVDGNLASHGTPMRRLIESGAVRGRNFVQVGLRGYWPPPDVFAWMRKQDMHWHLMDEVWERGSRAVVTDAIARAVDGCRALYLSVDIDVLDPGFAPGTGTPEPGGMTPADLLRAVRRIALDTPLVAADIVEVAPPYDHADNTVNNAHRIALEVFAALAHHRRAAAGGVPDLPGRDPRQERP
;
A
#
# COMPACT_ATOMS: atom_id res chain seq x y z
N MET A 1 15.24 -11.23 -8.85
CA MET A 1 14.84 -10.77 -7.50
C MET A 1 16.11 -10.73 -6.67
N VAL A 2 16.28 -9.69 -5.86
CA VAL A 2 17.43 -9.55 -4.96
C VAL A 2 16.90 -9.01 -3.63
N ASP A 3 17.48 -9.48 -2.54
CA ASP A 3 17.28 -8.86 -1.23
C ASP A 3 18.21 -7.63 -1.15
N ALA A 4 17.61 -6.45 -1.04
CA ALA A 4 18.36 -5.20 -0.95
C ALA A 4 18.90 -4.95 0.46
N GLY A 5 18.54 -5.76 1.45
CA GLY A 5 18.84 -5.57 2.87
C GLY A 5 18.11 -4.36 3.47
N ASP A 6 18.25 -4.20 4.79
CA ASP A 6 17.46 -3.25 5.55
C ASP A 6 17.92 -1.79 5.38
N ALA A 7 16.96 -0.86 5.51
CA ALA A 7 17.28 0.52 5.83
C ALA A 7 17.69 0.62 7.30
N ARG A 8 18.77 1.36 7.61
CA ARG A 8 19.22 1.53 8.99
C ARG A 8 18.23 2.43 9.75
N CYS A 9 17.60 1.92 10.80
CA CYS A 9 16.70 2.68 11.66
C CYS A 9 17.25 2.76 13.10
N PRO A 10 18.04 3.77 13.47
CA PRO A 10 18.60 3.88 14.81
C PRO A 10 17.48 4.11 15.84
N THR A 11 17.53 3.36 16.94
CA THR A 11 16.53 3.43 18.02
C THR A 11 16.38 4.86 18.54
N GLY A 12 15.14 5.34 18.64
CA GLY A 12 14.80 6.67 19.14
C GLY A 12 15.16 7.83 18.21
N GLN A 13 15.62 7.57 16.97
CA GLN A 13 16.01 8.61 16.01
C GLN A 13 15.14 8.58 14.75
N THR A 14 13.84 8.87 14.90
CA THR A 14 12.85 8.84 13.81
C THR A 14 13.30 9.60 12.57
N GLU A 15 13.82 10.82 12.73
CA GLU A 15 14.27 11.62 11.58
C GLU A 15 15.44 10.95 10.83
N ALA A 16 16.39 10.36 11.56
CA ALA A 16 17.50 9.62 10.95
C ALA A 16 17.00 8.37 10.22
N SER A 17 16.06 7.63 10.83
CA SER A 17 15.41 6.47 10.22
C SER A 17 14.68 6.87 8.92
N HIS A 18 13.88 7.94 8.94
CA HIS A 18 13.16 8.42 7.75
C HIS A 18 14.11 8.84 6.63
N ARG A 19 15.20 9.54 6.94
CA ARG A 19 16.23 9.88 5.94
C ARG A 19 16.87 8.63 5.33
N ASN A 20 17.18 7.63 6.16
CA ASN A 20 17.80 6.39 5.70
C ASN A 20 16.84 5.56 4.83
N ILE A 21 15.55 5.49 5.19
CA ILE A 21 14.51 4.82 4.41
C ILE A 21 14.37 5.50 3.04
N ARG A 22 14.19 6.82 3.02
CA ARG A 22 14.06 7.60 1.77
C ARG A 22 15.25 7.39 0.85
N ALA A 23 16.48 7.48 1.39
CA ALA A 23 17.71 7.27 0.61
C ALA A 23 17.83 5.85 0.05
N LYS A 24 17.49 4.83 0.84
CA LYS A 24 17.55 3.42 0.43
C LYS A 24 16.52 3.13 -0.67
N VAL A 25 15.25 3.46 -0.41
CA VAL A 25 14.13 3.17 -1.32
C VAL A 25 14.27 3.98 -2.61
N GLY A 26 14.56 5.29 -2.51
CA GLY A 26 14.80 6.14 -3.66
C GLY A 26 16.01 5.69 -4.49
N GLY A 27 17.08 5.24 -3.84
CA GLY A 27 18.23 4.65 -4.52
C GLY A 27 17.86 3.42 -5.35
N VAL A 28 17.07 2.49 -4.80
CA VAL A 28 16.57 1.31 -5.54
C VAL A 28 15.64 1.73 -6.68
N ALA A 29 14.69 2.62 -6.42
CA ALA A 29 13.72 3.09 -7.42
C ALA A 29 14.41 3.81 -8.59
N SER A 30 15.46 4.60 -8.32
CA SER A 30 16.22 5.34 -9.34
C SER A 30 16.92 4.43 -10.37
N LEU A 31 17.15 3.16 -10.03
CA LEU A 31 17.72 2.15 -10.93
C LEU A 31 16.65 1.46 -11.80
N GLY A 32 15.39 1.90 -11.73
CA GLY A 32 14.26 1.24 -12.41
C GLY A 32 13.92 -0.13 -11.79
N ILE A 33 14.34 -0.37 -10.54
CA ILE A 33 13.98 -1.56 -9.77
C ILE A 33 12.74 -1.22 -8.95
N ILE A 34 11.73 -2.09 -8.97
CA ILE A 34 10.50 -1.95 -8.18
C ILE A 34 10.80 -2.42 -6.75
N PRO A 35 10.87 -1.54 -5.75
CA PRO A 35 11.03 -1.96 -4.36
C PRO A 35 9.72 -2.56 -3.83
N VAL A 36 9.84 -3.69 -3.14
CA VAL A 36 8.80 -4.25 -2.29
C VAL A 36 9.32 -4.16 -0.86
N ILE A 37 8.78 -3.22 -0.09
CA ILE A 37 9.25 -2.90 1.26
C ILE A 37 8.46 -3.73 2.27
N ILE A 38 9.17 -4.40 3.17
CA ILE A 38 8.57 -5.06 4.34
C ILE A 38 8.80 -4.15 5.53
N GLY A 39 7.71 -3.73 6.15
CA GLY A 39 7.71 -2.61 7.07
C GLY A 39 8.04 -2.94 8.52
N GLY A 40 8.12 -1.84 9.29
CA GLY A 40 7.64 -1.77 10.67
C GLY A 40 6.25 -1.11 10.64
N ASP A 41 6.02 -0.11 11.48
CA ASP A 41 4.77 0.66 11.49
C ASP A 41 4.57 1.53 10.22
N HIS A 42 3.37 2.08 10.03
CA HIS A 42 2.98 2.80 8.81
C HIS A 42 3.74 4.14 8.60
N SER A 43 4.49 4.63 9.60
CA SER A 43 5.25 5.88 9.46
C SER A 43 6.30 5.82 8.35
N ILE A 44 6.76 4.61 7.99
CA ILE A 44 7.79 4.39 6.98
C ILE A 44 7.32 4.65 5.55
N THR A 45 6.00 4.62 5.29
CA THR A 45 5.46 4.85 3.95
C THR A 45 5.73 6.28 3.50
N TRP A 46 5.73 7.24 4.42
CA TRP A 46 6.07 8.62 4.08
C TRP A 46 7.48 8.76 3.45
N PRO A 47 8.58 8.35 4.11
CA PRO A 47 9.90 8.42 3.48
C PRO A 47 10.05 7.46 2.29
N ALA A 48 9.44 6.27 2.31
CA ALA A 48 9.53 5.30 1.22
C ALA A 48 8.89 5.82 -0.07
N ALA A 49 7.61 6.21 -0.02
CA ALA A 49 6.89 6.75 -1.17
C ALA A 49 7.46 8.11 -1.61
N SER A 50 8.01 8.94 -0.71
CA SER A 50 8.74 10.16 -1.09
C SER A 50 9.99 9.84 -1.93
N GLY A 51 10.77 8.81 -1.55
CA GLY A 51 11.93 8.38 -2.34
C GLY A 51 11.53 7.83 -3.71
N VAL A 52 10.39 7.14 -3.81
CA VAL A 52 9.84 6.71 -5.10
C VAL A 52 9.39 7.91 -5.94
N ALA A 53 8.70 8.89 -5.33
CA ALA A 53 8.26 10.11 -6.00
C ALA A 53 9.44 10.93 -6.56
N GLU A 54 10.60 10.93 -5.89
CA GLU A 54 11.82 11.53 -6.45
C GLU A 54 12.29 10.86 -7.74
N ALA A 55 12.17 9.52 -7.82
CA ALA A 55 12.56 8.76 -9.00
C ALA A 55 11.54 8.88 -10.15
N VAL A 56 10.24 8.95 -9.83
CA VAL A 56 9.16 8.97 -10.84
C VAL A 56 8.56 10.36 -11.10
N GLY A 57 8.99 11.40 -10.39
CA GLY A 57 8.44 12.74 -10.49
C GLY A 57 7.36 13.02 -9.44
N TRP A 58 7.50 14.18 -8.78
CA TRP A 58 6.56 14.66 -7.78
C TRP A 58 5.18 14.89 -8.39
N GLY A 59 4.15 14.33 -7.76
CA GLY A 59 2.78 14.39 -8.26
C GLY A 59 2.49 13.48 -9.45
N GLU A 60 3.44 12.66 -9.92
CA GLU A 60 3.19 11.65 -10.97
C GLU A 60 2.84 10.27 -10.39
N LEU A 61 2.94 10.14 -9.08
CA LEU A 61 2.65 8.93 -8.32
C LEU A 61 1.20 8.95 -7.85
N GLY A 62 0.40 7.98 -8.29
CA GLY A 62 -0.84 7.59 -7.64
C GLY A 62 -0.57 6.68 -6.47
N LEU A 63 -1.49 6.62 -5.50
CA LEU A 63 -1.34 5.77 -4.32
C LEU A 63 -2.64 5.03 -4.00
N LEU A 64 -2.54 3.70 -3.95
CA LEU A 64 -3.59 2.82 -3.41
C LEU A 64 -3.21 2.38 -2.01
N HIS A 65 -4.11 2.61 -1.07
CA HIS A 65 -3.87 2.40 0.35
C HIS A 65 -4.93 1.46 0.93
N PHE A 66 -4.53 0.25 1.33
CA PHE A 66 -5.39 -0.67 2.07
C PHE A 66 -5.11 -0.53 3.55
N ASP A 67 -6.13 -0.13 4.32
CA ASP A 67 -5.97 0.19 5.74
C ASP A 67 -7.34 0.24 6.44
N ALA A 68 -7.38 -0.07 7.73
CA ALA A 68 -8.52 0.26 8.59
C ALA A 68 -8.60 1.77 8.89
N HIS A 69 -7.47 2.46 8.90
CA HIS A 69 -7.28 3.83 9.35
C HIS A 69 -6.96 4.80 8.22
N ALA A 70 -7.25 6.08 8.46
CA ALA A 70 -7.06 7.11 7.45
C ALA A 70 -5.60 7.60 7.36
N ASP A 71 -4.81 7.48 8.43
CA ASP A 71 -3.41 7.93 8.53
C ASP A 71 -3.11 9.35 8.06
N THR A 72 -4.10 10.22 8.23
CA THR A 72 -4.10 11.63 7.79
C THR A 72 -4.16 12.62 8.95
N ALA A 73 -3.81 12.20 10.16
CA ALA A 73 -3.67 13.12 11.29
C ALA A 73 -2.65 14.21 10.97
N ASP A 74 -2.85 15.43 11.49
CA ASP A 74 -1.75 16.40 11.52
C ASP A 74 -0.69 15.96 12.52
N ILE A 75 -1.11 15.67 13.73
CA ILE A 75 -0.21 15.40 14.83
C ILE A 75 -0.88 14.38 15.73
N VAL A 76 -0.09 13.43 16.22
CA VAL A 76 -0.54 12.43 17.19
C VAL A 76 0.35 12.56 18.41
N ASP A 77 -0.23 12.96 19.54
CA ASP A 77 0.47 13.11 20.83
C ASP A 77 1.78 13.92 20.76
N GLY A 78 1.78 15.00 19.96
CA GLY A 78 2.95 15.85 19.76
C GLY A 78 3.95 15.37 18.69
N ASN A 79 3.70 14.23 18.04
CA ASN A 79 4.54 13.66 16.99
C ASN A 79 3.97 13.93 15.59
N LEU A 80 4.78 14.59 14.75
CA LEU A 80 4.46 14.92 13.35
C LEU A 80 4.80 13.80 12.34
N ALA A 81 5.48 12.76 12.83
CA ALA A 81 5.97 11.61 12.08
C ALA A 81 5.59 10.31 12.80
N SER A 82 4.33 10.22 13.25
CA SER A 82 3.76 8.98 13.78
C SER A 82 3.16 8.14 12.65
N HIS A 83 2.86 6.87 12.94
CA HIS A 83 2.17 5.99 12.00
C HIS A 83 0.78 6.50 11.57
N GLY A 84 0.11 7.35 12.35
CA GLY A 84 -1.19 7.97 11.96
C GLY A 84 -1.08 9.27 11.15
N THR A 85 0.12 9.72 10.78
CA THR A 85 0.37 10.96 10.00
C THR A 85 0.92 10.81 8.56
N PRO A 86 1.44 9.66 8.10
CA PRO A 86 2.28 9.57 6.90
C PRO A 86 1.53 10.00 5.62
N MET A 87 0.23 9.70 5.53
CA MET A 87 -0.55 9.99 4.32
C MET A 87 -0.79 11.48 4.17
N ARG A 88 -1.02 12.18 5.28
CA ARG A 88 -1.09 13.64 5.27
C ARG A 88 0.23 14.26 4.81
N ARG A 89 1.37 13.72 5.28
CA ARG A 89 2.69 14.22 4.88
C ARG A 89 3.00 13.97 3.40
N LEU A 90 2.52 12.87 2.83
CA LEU A 90 2.65 12.60 1.39
C LEU A 90 1.86 13.60 0.53
N ILE A 91 0.64 13.95 0.96
CA ILE A 91 -0.16 14.97 0.27
C ILE A 91 0.46 16.36 0.40
N GLU A 92 0.82 16.78 1.62
CA GLU A 92 1.36 18.13 1.87
C GLU A 92 2.72 18.36 1.20
N SER A 93 3.54 17.32 1.08
CA SER A 93 4.82 17.40 0.36
C SER A 93 4.64 17.47 -1.16
N GLY A 94 3.46 17.14 -1.68
CA GLY A 94 3.19 17.04 -3.12
C GLY A 94 3.71 15.76 -3.77
N ALA A 95 4.14 14.77 -2.98
CA ALA A 95 4.60 13.48 -3.50
C ALA A 95 3.46 12.79 -4.28
N VAL A 96 2.26 12.84 -3.70
CA VAL A 96 1.03 12.29 -4.27
C VAL A 96 -0.03 13.39 -4.30
N ARG A 97 -0.78 13.49 -5.40
CA ARG A 97 -1.96 14.37 -5.49
C ARG A 97 -3.13 13.74 -4.74
N GLY A 98 -3.87 14.51 -3.95
CA GLY A 98 -5.01 13.96 -3.20
C GLY A 98 -6.07 13.28 -4.08
N ARG A 99 -6.37 13.82 -5.27
CA ARG A 99 -7.26 13.16 -6.26
C ARG A 99 -6.84 11.76 -6.70
N ASN A 100 -5.55 11.43 -6.57
CA ASN A 100 -4.96 10.15 -6.94
C ASN A 100 -4.55 9.32 -5.72
N PHE A 101 -4.92 9.76 -4.52
CA PHE A 101 -4.77 9.02 -3.28
C PHE A 101 -6.10 8.37 -2.94
N VAL A 102 -6.13 7.03 -2.97
CA VAL A 102 -7.36 6.27 -2.74
C VAL A 102 -7.18 5.25 -1.63
N GLN A 103 -8.05 5.30 -0.63
CA GLN A 103 -8.07 4.40 0.51
C GLN A 103 -9.18 3.35 0.39
N VAL A 104 -8.93 2.14 0.86
CA VAL A 104 -9.90 1.04 0.85
C VAL A 104 -9.84 0.30 2.18
N GLY A 105 -10.98 0.18 2.85
CA GLY A 105 -11.12 -0.61 4.09
C GLY A 105 -11.31 0.23 5.35
N LEU A 106 -11.46 1.55 5.22
CA LEU A 106 -11.59 2.46 6.36
C LEU A 106 -12.78 2.06 7.23
N ARG A 107 -12.55 1.93 8.54
CA ARG A 107 -13.55 1.58 9.54
C ARG A 107 -13.10 2.03 10.93
N GLY A 108 -13.91 1.72 11.95
CA GLY A 108 -13.66 2.18 13.30
C GLY A 108 -14.16 3.60 13.55
N TYR A 109 -13.75 4.17 14.68
CA TYR A 109 -14.28 5.45 15.19
C TYR A 109 -13.42 6.67 14.80
N TRP A 110 -12.23 6.43 14.22
CA TRP A 110 -11.23 7.45 13.89
C TRP A 110 -11.02 7.50 12.37
N PRO A 111 -10.79 8.68 11.73
CA PRO A 111 -10.47 9.99 12.33
C PRO A 111 -11.67 10.91 12.61
N PRO A 112 -11.46 12.01 13.37
CA PRO A 112 -12.51 12.99 13.66
C PRO A 112 -12.99 13.78 12.42
N PRO A 113 -14.15 14.47 12.50
CA PRO A 113 -14.78 15.13 11.36
C PRO A 113 -13.93 16.19 10.64
N ASP A 114 -13.04 16.86 11.35
CA ASP A 114 -12.12 17.87 10.82
C ASP A 114 -11.02 17.26 9.94
N VAL A 115 -10.52 16.08 10.29
CA VAL A 115 -9.59 15.33 9.44
C VAL A 115 -10.29 14.86 8.16
N PHE A 116 -11.52 14.34 8.24
CA PHE A 116 -12.31 14.04 7.04
C PHE A 116 -12.60 15.29 6.20
N ALA A 117 -12.83 16.45 6.83
CA ALA A 117 -13.01 17.71 6.11
C ALA A 117 -11.71 18.14 5.40
N TRP A 118 -10.55 17.92 6.02
CA TRP A 118 -9.26 18.13 5.38
C TRP A 118 -9.06 17.17 4.19
N MET A 119 -9.35 15.88 4.33
CA MET A 119 -9.26 14.89 3.24
C MET A 119 -10.12 15.30 2.03
N ARG A 120 -11.37 15.71 2.26
CA ARG A 120 -12.25 16.25 1.20
C ARG A 120 -11.65 17.47 0.50
N LYS A 121 -11.05 18.39 1.26
CA LYS A 121 -10.42 19.59 0.71
C LYS A 121 -9.22 19.25 -0.19
N GLN A 122 -8.55 18.13 0.06
CA GLN A 122 -7.46 17.63 -0.78
C GLN A 122 -7.93 16.78 -1.97
N ASP A 123 -9.25 16.58 -2.13
CA ASP A 123 -9.85 15.69 -3.14
C ASP A 123 -9.46 14.21 -2.96
N MET A 124 -9.15 13.79 -1.73
CA MET A 124 -8.88 12.38 -1.43
C MET A 124 -10.14 11.52 -1.60
N HIS A 125 -9.94 10.26 -1.99
CA HIS A 125 -11.00 9.29 -2.12
C HIS A 125 -10.79 8.15 -1.12
N TRP A 126 -11.87 7.68 -0.52
CA TRP A 126 -11.82 6.54 0.38
C TRP A 126 -13.09 5.70 0.25
N HIS A 127 -12.92 4.40 0.42
CA HIS A 127 -13.98 3.43 0.48
C HIS A 127 -14.03 2.86 1.90
N LEU A 128 -15.17 3.08 2.56
CA LEU A 128 -15.44 2.51 3.87
C LEU A 128 -15.61 0.99 3.74
N MET A 129 -15.36 0.27 4.82
CA MET A 129 -15.55 -1.19 4.81
C MET A 129 -17.02 -1.59 4.61
N ASP A 130 -17.96 -0.74 5.03
CA ASP A 130 -19.40 -0.88 4.75
C ASP A 130 -19.69 -0.92 3.24
N GLU A 131 -19.08 0.00 2.47
CA GLU A 131 -19.19 0.02 1.01
C GLU A 131 -18.58 -1.24 0.37
N VAL A 132 -17.47 -1.74 0.92
CA VAL A 132 -16.83 -2.98 0.46
C VAL A 132 -17.75 -4.18 0.67
N TRP A 133 -18.51 -4.23 1.77
CA TRP A 133 -19.50 -5.27 2.02
C TRP A 133 -20.69 -5.19 1.07
N GLU A 134 -21.25 -4.00 0.86
CA GLU A 134 -22.44 -3.82 0.03
C GLU A 134 -22.17 -4.03 -1.46
N ARG A 135 -21.07 -3.46 -1.97
CA ARG A 135 -20.73 -3.48 -3.40
C ARG A 135 -19.85 -4.67 -3.79
N GLY A 136 -19.19 -5.28 -2.83
CA GLY A 136 -18.17 -6.31 -3.03
C GLY A 136 -16.79 -5.75 -3.37
N SER A 137 -15.75 -6.40 -2.83
CA SER A 137 -14.34 -6.04 -2.98
C SER A 137 -13.91 -5.78 -4.42
N ARG A 138 -14.37 -6.62 -5.37
CA ARG A 138 -14.01 -6.49 -6.79
C ARG A 138 -14.49 -5.18 -7.42
N ALA A 139 -15.70 -4.72 -7.08
CA ALA A 139 -16.24 -3.48 -7.64
C ALA A 139 -15.46 -2.28 -7.08
N VAL A 140 -15.31 -2.23 -5.75
CA VAL A 140 -14.56 -1.17 -5.06
C VAL A 140 -13.11 -1.06 -5.56
N VAL A 141 -12.39 -2.19 -5.66
CA VAL A 141 -11.01 -2.20 -6.15
C VAL A 141 -10.92 -1.75 -7.62
N THR A 142 -11.96 -1.97 -8.43
CA THR A 142 -11.98 -1.44 -9.81
C THR A 142 -12.00 0.08 -9.82
N ASP A 143 -12.88 0.67 -9.03
CA ASP A 143 -13.00 2.13 -8.93
C ASP A 143 -11.74 2.75 -8.32
N ALA A 144 -11.20 2.10 -7.28
CA ALA A 144 -10.00 2.55 -6.63
C ALA A 144 -8.81 2.59 -7.59
N ILE A 145 -8.59 1.52 -8.36
CA ILE A 145 -7.55 1.48 -9.40
C ILE A 145 -7.75 2.61 -10.40
N ALA A 146 -8.96 2.77 -10.94
CA ALA A 146 -9.25 3.77 -11.97
C ALA A 146 -8.91 5.19 -11.50
N ARG A 147 -9.24 5.52 -10.25
CA ARG A 147 -8.95 6.82 -9.64
C ARG A 147 -7.46 7.01 -9.33
N ALA A 148 -6.81 6.00 -8.75
CA ALA A 148 -5.41 6.10 -8.36
C ALA A 148 -4.49 6.30 -9.57
N VAL A 149 -4.80 5.68 -10.72
CA VAL A 149 -3.97 5.78 -11.93
C VAL A 149 -4.37 6.94 -12.86
N ASP A 150 -5.47 7.66 -12.60
CA ASP A 150 -5.98 8.69 -13.49
C ASP A 150 -4.99 9.87 -13.68
N GLY A 151 -4.42 9.96 -14.88
CA GLY A 151 -3.40 10.94 -15.21
C GLY A 151 -2.12 10.81 -14.37
N CYS A 152 -1.81 9.61 -13.86
CA CYS A 152 -0.56 9.29 -13.18
C CYS A 152 0.28 8.32 -14.02
N ARG A 153 1.60 8.51 -14.01
CA ARG A 153 2.56 7.63 -14.69
C ARG A 153 2.85 6.35 -13.92
N ALA A 154 2.70 6.41 -12.60
CA ALA A 154 3.20 5.41 -11.68
C ALA A 154 2.20 5.19 -10.55
N LEU A 155 2.18 3.97 -10.00
CA LEU A 155 1.37 3.62 -8.84
C LEU A 155 2.24 3.09 -7.70
N TYR A 156 2.00 3.61 -6.49
CA TYR A 156 2.46 3.05 -5.23
C TYR A 156 1.33 2.27 -4.56
N LEU A 157 1.61 1.07 -4.07
CA LEU A 157 0.66 0.26 -3.30
C LEU A 157 1.12 0.19 -1.83
N SER A 158 0.34 0.75 -0.92
CA SER A 158 0.55 0.64 0.52
C SER A 158 -0.45 -0.35 1.10
N VAL A 159 0.02 -1.39 1.79
CA VAL A 159 -0.85 -2.40 2.42
C VAL A 159 -0.57 -2.46 3.91
N ASP A 160 -1.44 -1.82 4.69
CA ASP A 160 -1.55 -2.09 6.12
C ASP A 160 -2.17 -3.47 6.32
N ILE A 161 -1.54 -4.30 7.16
CA ILE A 161 -2.10 -5.62 7.45
C ILE A 161 -3.38 -5.54 8.27
N ASP A 162 -3.60 -4.44 9.00
CA ASP A 162 -4.79 -4.23 9.81
C ASP A 162 -6.06 -3.95 8.99
N VAL A 163 -5.96 -3.80 7.66
CA VAL A 163 -7.12 -3.81 6.76
C VAL A 163 -7.88 -5.14 6.83
N LEU A 164 -7.17 -6.23 7.16
CA LEU A 164 -7.76 -7.53 7.39
C LEU A 164 -8.52 -7.56 8.71
N ASP A 165 -9.56 -8.38 8.77
CA ASP A 165 -10.23 -8.63 10.04
C ASP A 165 -9.24 -9.23 11.07
N PRO A 166 -9.30 -8.86 12.36
CA PRO A 166 -8.41 -9.39 13.39
C PRO A 166 -8.46 -10.92 13.54
N GLY A 167 -9.54 -11.57 13.08
CA GLY A 167 -9.58 -13.03 12.96
C GLY A 167 -8.55 -13.62 11.99
N PHE A 168 -8.04 -12.80 11.05
CA PHE A 168 -7.02 -13.18 10.08
C PHE A 168 -5.67 -12.47 10.29
N ALA A 169 -5.66 -11.28 10.87
CA ALA A 169 -4.44 -10.52 11.16
C ALA A 169 -4.40 -10.05 12.63
N PRO A 170 -4.34 -10.96 13.62
CA PRO A 170 -4.28 -10.56 15.04
C PRO A 170 -2.95 -9.88 15.42
N GLY A 171 -1.88 -10.12 14.65
CA GLY A 171 -0.54 -9.60 14.88
C GLY A 171 -0.34 -8.21 14.30
N THR A 172 -1.12 -7.24 14.76
CA THR A 172 -1.01 -5.81 14.40
C THR A 172 -1.21 -4.93 15.64
N GLY A 173 -0.76 -3.67 15.58
CA GLY A 173 -0.86 -2.72 16.69
C GLY A 173 -2.29 -2.21 16.96
N THR A 174 -3.08 -2.01 15.91
CA THR A 174 -4.38 -1.33 15.93
C THR A 174 -5.49 -2.17 15.28
N PRO A 175 -5.84 -3.36 15.82
CA PRO A 175 -6.83 -4.24 15.19
C PRO A 175 -8.25 -3.65 15.25
N GLU A 176 -8.93 -3.57 14.10
CA GLU A 176 -10.31 -3.11 13.99
C GLU A 176 -11.25 -4.22 13.47
N PRO A 177 -12.28 -4.66 14.21
CA PRO A 177 -13.19 -5.71 13.74
C PRO A 177 -13.99 -5.35 12.48
N GLY A 178 -14.43 -6.36 11.73
CA GLY A 178 -15.21 -6.20 10.52
C GLY A 178 -14.34 -5.85 9.30
N GLY A 179 -13.14 -6.41 9.20
CA GLY A 179 -12.21 -6.11 8.12
C GLY A 179 -12.41 -6.95 6.85
N MET A 180 -11.46 -6.82 5.91
CA MET A 180 -11.41 -7.64 4.71
C MET A 180 -11.04 -9.09 5.03
N THR A 181 -11.45 -10.01 4.14
CA THR A 181 -10.92 -11.38 4.18
C THR A 181 -9.58 -11.46 3.43
N PRO A 182 -8.65 -12.37 3.80
CA PRO A 182 -7.42 -12.58 3.05
C PRO A 182 -7.66 -12.90 1.57
N ALA A 183 -8.72 -13.64 1.27
CA ALA A 183 -9.06 -14.00 -0.09
C ALA A 183 -9.44 -12.79 -0.96
N ASP A 184 -10.05 -11.75 -0.38
CA ASP A 184 -10.35 -10.50 -1.08
C ASP A 184 -9.08 -9.67 -1.28
N LEU A 185 -8.30 -9.48 -0.21
CA LEU A 185 -7.08 -8.66 -0.27
C LEU A 185 -6.05 -9.24 -1.25
N LEU A 186 -5.80 -10.55 -1.21
CA LEU A 186 -4.84 -11.20 -2.12
C LEU A 186 -5.26 -11.10 -3.59
N ARG A 187 -6.56 -11.20 -3.87
CA ARG A 187 -7.09 -10.99 -5.24
C ARG A 187 -6.95 -9.53 -5.68
N ALA A 188 -7.18 -8.58 -4.77
CA ALA A 188 -7.01 -7.15 -5.03
C ALA A 188 -5.54 -6.82 -5.34
N VAL A 189 -4.61 -7.24 -4.49
CA VAL A 189 -3.16 -7.03 -4.67
C VAL A 189 -2.67 -7.63 -5.98
N ARG A 190 -3.04 -8.89 -6.28
CA ARG A 190 -2.68 -9.54 -7.55
C ARG A 190 -3.15 -8.71 -8.75
N ARG A 191 -4.41 -8.27 -8.72
CA ARG A 191 -5.00 -7.49 -9.81
C ARG A 191 -4.30 -6.15 -9.97
N ILE A 192 -4.05 -5.44 -8.87
CA ILE A 192 -3.32 -4.16 -8.89
C ILE A 192 -1.94 -4.37 -9.52
N ALA A 193 -1.19 -5.36 -9.07
CA ALA A 193 0.15 -5.61 -9.57
C ALA A 193 0.19 -6.08 -11.05
N LEU A 194 -0.88 -6.73 -11.54
CA LEU A 194 -1.00 -7.14 -12.95
C LEU A 194 -1.48 -5.99 -13.86
N ASP A 195 -2.46 -5.21 -13.43
CA ASP A 195 -3.24 -4.34 -14.32
C ASP A 195 -2.81 -2.87 -14.27
N THR A 196 -1.81 -2.50 -13.45
CA THR A 196 -1.44 -1.10 -13.21
C THR A 196 0.07 -0.84 -13.42
N PRO A 197 0.49 0.43 -13.62
CA PRO A 197 1.92 0.78 -13.66
C PRO A 197 2.53 0.83 -12.25
N LEU A 198 2.47 -0.30 -11.53
CA LEU A 198 3.01 -0.44 -10.18
C LEU A 198 4.54 -0.23 -10.20
N VAL A 199 5.02 0.76 -9.45
CA VAL A 199 6.46 1.07 -9.35
C VAL A 199 7.05 0.77 -7.98
N ALA A 200 6.22 0.58 -6.96
CA ALA A 200 6.64 0.21 -5.61
C ALA A 200 5.45 -0.33 -4.81
N ALA A 201 5.72 -1.16 -3.81
CA ALA A 201 4.73 -1.57 -2.83
C ALA A 201 5.35 -1.69 -1.43
N ASP A 202 4.57 -1.48 -0.38
CA ASP A 202 4.94 -1.84 0.98
C ASP A 202 3.87 -2.70 1.67
N ILE A 203 4.31 -3.47 2.67
CA ILE A 203 3.46 -4.20 3.61
C ILE A 203 3.90 -3.80 5.02
N VAL A 204 3.00 -3.22 5.81
CA VAL A 204 3.32 -2.59 7.10
C VAL A 204 2.46 -3.14 8.25
N GLU A 205 2.77 -2.70 9.48
CA GLU A 205 2.06 -3.00 10.73
C GLU A 205 2.00 -4.48 11.13
N VAL A 206 2.79 -5.34 10.50
CA VAL A 206 3.00 -6.70 10.99
C VAL A 206 3.77 -6.64 12.31
N ALA A 207 3.12 -7.07 13.38
CA ALA A 207 3.67 -7.12 14.73
C ALA A 207 3.77 -8.58 15.22
N PRO A 208 4.89 -9.28 14.94
CA PRO A 208 5.10 -10.67 15.35
C PRO A 208 4.84 -10.96 16.84
N PRO A 209 5.13 -10.05 17.80
CA PRO A 209 4.81 -10.28 19.21
C PRO A 209 3.32 -10.47 19.52
N TYR A 210 2.43 -9.97 18.67
CA TYR A 210 0.97 -10.11 18.80
C TYR A 210 0.39 -11.19 17.88
N ASP A 211 1.22 -11.80 17.03
CA ASP A 211 0.74 -12.78 16.06
C ASP A 211 0.48 -14.14 16.71
N HIS A 212 -0.54 -14.83 16.22
CA HIS A 212 -0.90 -16.17 16.66
C HIS A 212 -0.76 -17.16 15.51
N ALA A 213 0.00 -18.23 15.72
CA ALA A 213 0.25 -19.29 14.74
C ALA A 213 0.77 -18.75 13.39
N ASP A 214 1.56 -17.68 13.43
CA ASP A 214 2.11 -16.98 12.26
C ASP A 214 1.04 -16.57 11.23
N ASN A 215 -0.20 -16.37 11.64
CA ASN A 215 -1.31 -16.09 10.72
C ASN A 215 -1.11 -14.77 9.98
N THR A 216 -0.76 -13.72 10.73
CA THR A 216 -0.53 -12.37 10.19
C THR A 216 0.71 -12.35 9.31
N VAL A 217 1.79 -12.96 9.77
CA VAL A 217 3.03 -13.12 8.99
C VAL A 217 2.78 -13.88 7.69
N ASN A 218 1.98 -14.94 7.71
CA ASN A 218 1.64 -15.70 6.50
C ASN A 218 0.78 -14.88 5.52
N ASN A 219 -0.15 -14.06 6.01
CA ASN A 219 -0.91 -13.13 5.17
C ASN A 219 -0.01 -12.08 4.52
N ALA A 220 0.88 -11.44 5.30
CA ALA A 220 1.86 -10.48 4.78
C ALA A 220 2.82 -11.10 3.75
N HIS A 221 3.35 -12.28 4.04
CA HIS A 221 4.16 -13.06 3.09
C HIS A 221 3.39 -13.32 1.80
N ARG A 222 2.11 -13.69 1.90
CA ARG A 222 1.31 -13.99 0.71
C ARG A 222 1.02 -12.74 -0.12
N ILE A 223 0.80 -11.58 0.51
CA ILE A 223 0.67 -10.29 -0.17
C ILE A 223 1.95 -9.98 -0.97
N ALA A 224 3.12 -10.12 -0.37
CA ALA A 224 4.40 -9.93 -1.06
C ALA A 224 4.55 -10.89 -2.26
N LEU A 225 4.16 -12.16 -2.10
CA LEU A 225 4.19 -13.13 -3.18
C LEU A 225 3.24 -12.79 -4.33
N GLU A 226 2.06 -12.21 -4.08
CA GLU A 226 1.17 -11.75 -5.16
C GLU A 226 1.81 -10.65 -6.01
N VAL A 227 2.50 -9.71 -5.36
CA VAL A 227 3.29 -8.67 -6.06
C VAL A 227 4.41 -9.32 -6.87
N PHE A 228 5.25 -10.16 -6.25
CA PHE A 228 6.37 -10.81 -6.94
C PHE A 228 5.92 -11.68 -8.12
N ALA A 229 4.82 -12.41 -7.96
CA ALA A 229 4.25 -13.24 -9.02
C ALA A 229 3.82 -12.40 -10.22
N ALA A 230 3.15 -11.27 -10.00
CA ALA A 230 2.76 -10.35 -11.06
C ALA A 230 3.97 -9.71 -11.75
N LEU A 231 4.98 -9.27 -11.00
CA LEU A 231 6.22 -8.73 -11.59
C LEU A 231 6.97 -9.78 -12.42
N ALA A 232 7.00 -11.04 -11.95
CA ALA A 232 7.59 -12.14 -12.70
C ALA A 232 6.78 -12.49 -13.97
N HIS A 233 5.46 -12.36 -13.92
CA HIS A 233 4.58 -12.48 -15.08
C HIS A 233 4.93 -11.43 -16.14
N HIS A 234 4.99 -10.15 -15.77
CA HIS A 234 5.36 -9.05 -16.67
C HIS A 234 6.74 -9.22 -17.29
N ARG A 235 7.74 -9.63 -16.50
CA ARG A 235 9.09 -9.90 -17.00
C ARG A 235 9.13 -11.04 -18.01
N ARG A 236 8.34 -12.10 -17.79
CA ARG A 236 8.24 -13.23 -18.74
C ARG A 236 7.54 -12.81 -20.03
N ALA A 237 6.44 -12.06 -19.93
CA ALA A 237 5.74 -11.52 -21.09
C ALA A 237 6.66 -10.61 -21.93
N ALA A 238 7.40 -9.70 -21.29
CA ALA A 238 8.35 -8.81 -21.97
C ALA A 238 9.51 -9.55 -22.65
N ALA A 239 9.86 -10.75 -22.17
CA ALA A 239 10.86 -11.63 -22.79
C ALA A 239 10.29 -12.52 -23.91
N GLY A 240 9.02 -12.33 -24.31
CA GLY A 240 8.35 -13.12 -25.35
C GLY A 240 7.84 -14.49 -24.88
N GLY A 241 7.84 -14.76 -23.57
CA GLY A 241 7.20 -15.95 -23.01
C GLY A 241 5.66 -15.85 -23.06
N VAL A 242 4.99 -16.99 -22.99
CA VAL A 242 3.53 -17.08 -22.78
C VAL A 242 3.29 -17.42 -21.31
N PRO A 243 3.16 -16.44 -20.42
CA PRO A 243 2.90 -16.72 -19.02
C PRO A 243 1.45 -17.17 -18.82
N ASP A 244 1.26 -18.26 -18.09
CA ASP A 244 -0.08 -18.69 -17.69
C ASP A 244 -0.73 -17.67 -16.75
N LEU A 245 -1.99 -17.31 -17.03
CA LEU A 245 -2.83 -16.52 -16.13
C LEU A 245 -3.77 -17.47 -15.36
N PRO A 246 -3.73 -17.50 -14.03
CA PRO A 246 -4.65 -18.32 -13.25
C PRO A 246 -6.11 -17.97 -13.57
N GLY A 247 -6.89 -18.96 -14.03
CA GLY A 247 -8.31 -18.81 -14.32
C GLY A 247 -8.67 -18.25 -15.70
N ARG A 248 -7.70 -18.07 -16.61
CA ARG A 248 -7.98 -17.84 -18.04
C ARG A 248 -7.59 -19.07 -18.85
N ASP A 249 -8.45 -19.51 -19.77
CA ASP A 249 -8.15 -20.63 -20.67
C ASP A 249 -7.16 -20.15 -21.74
N PRO A 250 -5.93 -20.71 -21.81
CA PRO A 250 -4.93 -20.35 -22.82
C PRO A 250 -5.39 -20.56 -24.27
N ARG A 251 -6.50 -21.30 -24.47
CA ARG A 251 -7.09 -21.56 -25.79
C ARG A 251 -8.06 -20.47 -26.24
N GLN A 252 -8.47 -19.54 -25.38
CA GLN A 252 -9.40 -18.46 -25.71
C GLN A 252 -8.72 -17.20 -26.28
N GLU A 253 -7.38 -17.15 -26.32
CA GLU A 253 -6.63 -15.96 -26.76
C GLU A 253 -5.72 -16.22 -27.99
N ARG A 254 -5.90 -17.34 -28.73
CA ARG A 254 -5.24 -17.50 -30.05
C ARG A 254 -6.14 -16.87 -31.13
N PRO A 255 -5.64 -15.89 -31.91
CA PRO A 255 -6.37 -15.38 -33.08
C PRO A 255 -6.54 -16.45 -34.16
#